data_AF-A0A183HMV4-F1
#
_entry.id   AF-A0A183HMV4-F1
#
_cell.length_a   1.000
_cell.length_b   1.000
_cell.length_c   1.000
_cell.angle_alpha   90.00
_cell.angle_beta   90.00
_cell.angle_gamma   90.00
#
_symmetry.space_group_name_H-M   'P 1'
#
loop_
_entity.id
_entity.type
_entity.pdbx_description
1 polymer ?
#
loop_
_entity_poly.entity_id
_entity_poly.type
_entity_poly.pdbx_seq_one_letter_code
_entity_poly.pdbx_strand_id
1 'polypeptide(L)'
;YIYILLISLSSQVIPCPKEPKIELSRTRWITVSPRGELFVVSGDNHRSAIWMYNQSRKGWKILKESRKTRYQYLRIAEDQAEYKAVVLLTCDAAQNRILLFVVDHTGTLINEYDLTKTYKLDECIKNPASAIVDSLGNLLILDYATSRLWALLSNTKGMRHIKEIVIPAPLGPQEALGITAHGDWIYMTCFARREVICLRYLVNGALVSSCCSISSETPKSDRRAISLPRPTRKPNQV
;
A
#
# COMPACT_ATOMS: atom_id res chain seq x y z
N TYR A 1 -23.08 -6.91 3.31
CA TYR A 1 -22.30 -7.72 2.33
C TYR A 1 -21.51 -6.78 1.43
N ILE A 2 -20.19 -6.93 1.32
CA ILE A 2 -19.39 -6.18 0.34
C ILE A 2 -19.38 -6.99 -0.93
N TYR A 3 -19.85 -6.39 -2.02
CA TYR A 3 -19.73 -6.93 -3.36
C TYR A 3 -18.56 -6.23 -4.05
N ILE A 4 -17.67 -7.00 -4.66
CA ILE A 4 -16.65 -6.46 -5.56
C ILE A 4 -17.32 -6.34 -6.92
N LEU A 5 -17.64 -5.10 -7.33
CA LEU A 5 -18.17 -4.80 -8.65
C LEU A 5 -16.98 -4.56 -9.59
N LEU A 6 -16.65 -5.57 -10.40
CA LEU A 6 -15.78 -5.37 -11.56
C LEU A 6 -16.68 -4.89 -12.70
N ILE A 7 -16.40 -3.69 -13.22
CA ILE A 7 -17.12 -3.14 -14.38
C ILE A 7 -16.58 -3.86 -15.63
N SER A 8 -17.23 -4.96 -15.99
CA SER A 8 -17.14 -5.65 -17.27
C SER A 8 -18.50 -5.55 -17.96
N LEU A 9 -18.53 -5.59 -19.30
CA LEU A 9 -19.73 -5.63 -20.13
C LEU A 9 -20.69 -6.78 -19.77
N SER A 10 -20.24 -7.75 -18.97
CA SER A 10 -21.05 -8.70 -18.22
C SER A 10 -20.81 -8.51 -16.70
N SER A 11 -21.87 -8.21 -15.95
CA SER A 11 -21.79 -8.01 -14.50
C SER A 11 -21.59 -9.34 -13.77
N GLN A 12 -20.35 -9.82 -13.68
CA GLN A 12 -20.01 -10.98 -12.86
C GLN A 12 -19.71 -10.51 -11.42
N VAL A 13 -20.54 -10.95 -10.48
CA VAL A 13 -20.34 -10.68 -9.05
C VAL A 13 -19.37 -11.71 -8.48
N ILE A 14 -18.22 -11.26 -7.99
CA ILE A 14 -17.26 -12.12 -7.27
C ILE A 14 -17.56 -12.01 -5.77
N PRO A 15 -17.99 -13.11 -5.10
CA PRO A 15 -18.19 -13.08 -3.66
C PRO A 15 -16.84 -12.84 -2.97
N CYS A 16 -16.81 -12.08 -1.89
CA CYS A 16 -15.63 -12.03 -1.03
C CYS A 16 -15.26 -13.45 -0.55
N PRO A 17 -13.97 -13.72 -0.27
CA PRO A 17 -13.57 -15.02 0.29
C PRO A 17 -14.39 -15.34 1.55
N LYS A 18 -14.69 -16.61 1.82
CA LYS A 18 -15.57 -17.05 2.93
C LYS A 18 -14.89 -17.06 4.31
N GLU A 19 -13.59 -17.35 4.35
CA GLU A 19 -12.77 -17.41 5.57
C GLU A 19 -12.00 -16.15 6.03
N PRO A 20 -12.03 -15.00 5.35
CA PRO A 20 -11.52 -13.80 5.96
C PRO A 20 -12.66 -13.26 6.82
N LYS A 21 -12.38 -12.93 8.07
CA LYS A 21 -13.21 -11.96 8.80
C LYS A 21 -13.06 -10.58 8.13
N ILE A 22 -13.29 -10.47 6.81
CA ILE A 22 -13.33 -9.22 6.06
C ILE A 22 -14.24 -8.29 6.84
N GLU A 23 -15.40 -8.73 7.28
CA GLU A 23 -16.35 -7.94 8.07
C GLU A 23 -15.77 -7.29 9.34
N LEU A 24 -14.80 -7.93 10.02
CA LEU A 24 -14.12 -7.39 11.22
C LEU A 24 -12.72 -6.79 10.93
N SER A 25 -12.25 -6.93 9.69
CA SER A 25 -10.94 -6.50 9.19
C SER A 25 -10.82 -4.98 9.24
N ARG A 26 -9.74 -4.50 9.88
CA ARG A 26 -9.43 -3.07 10.02
C ARG A 26 -8.87 -2.47 8.73
N THR A 27 -8.21 -3.29 7.92
CA THR A 27 -7.66 -2.90 6.62
C THR A 27 -8.21 -3.85 5.57
N ARG A 28 -8.76 -3.30 4.49
CA ARG A 28 -9.25 -4.05 3.34
C ARG A 28 -8.74 -3.35 2.11
N TRP A 29 -8.13 -4.11 1.22
CA TRP A 29 -7.65 -3.54 -0.01
C TRP A 29 -7.71 -4.57 -1.12
N ILE A 30 -7.97 -4.06 -2.31
CA ILE A 30 -8.09 -4.85 -3.52
C ILE A 30 -7.20 -4.24 -4.59
N THR A 31 -6.55 -5.10 -5.35
CA THR A 31 -5.77 -4.70 -6.52
C THR A 31 -5.95 -5.73 -7.62
N VAL A 32 -5.82 -5.27 -8.86
CA VAL A 32 -5.93 -6.08 -10.06
C VAL A 32 -4.59 -6.01 -10.77
N SER A 33 -4.05 -7.15 -11.22
CA SER A 33 -2.87 -7.16 -12.09
C SER A 33 -3.21 -6.71 -13.51
N PRO A 34 -2.21 -6.36 -14.33
CA PRO A 34 -2.42 -6.12 -15.76
C PRO A 34 -3.06 -7.29 -16.51
N ARG A 35 -2.91 -8.53 -16.01
CA ARG A 35 -3.53 -9.73 -16.57
C ARG A 35 -4.92 -10.04 -16.02
N GLY A 36 -5.49 -9.15 -15.19
CA GLY A 36 -6.82 -9.31 -14.60
C GLY A 36 -6.88 -10.23 -13.38
N GLU A 37 -5.73 -10.61 -12.81
CA GLU A 37 -5.67 -11.40 -11.58
C GLU A 37 -6.07 -10.50 -10.41
N LEU A 38 -7.00 -10.96 -9.58
CA LEU A 38 -7.52 -10.18 -8.46
C LEU A 38 -6.82 -10.58 -7.17
N PHE A 39 -6.28 -9.60 -6.45
CA PHE A 39 -5.65 -9.80 -5.15
C PHE A 39 -6.36 -9.01 -4.08
N VAL A 40 -6.51 -9.62 -2.92
CA VAL A 40 -7.13 -8.99 -1.75
C VAL A 40 -6.22 -9.17 -0.54
N VAL A 41 -6.10 -8.10 0.24
CA VAL A 41 -5.56 -8.16 1.59
C VAL A 41 -6.67 -7.93 2.60
N SER A 42 -6.65 -8.73 3.66
CA SER A 42 -7.57 -8.59 4.79
C SER A 42 -6.83 -8.92 6.07
N GLY A 43 -7.06 -8.16 7.13
CA GLY A 43 -6.57 -8.44 8.46
C GLY A 43 -6.98 -7.42 9.53
N ASP A 44 -6.60 -7.74 10.76
CA ASP A 44 -6.64 -6.84 11.89
C ASP A 44 -5.22 -6.64 12.45
N ASN A 45 -5.11 -6.18 13.70
CA ASN A 45 -3.80 -5.97 14.34
C ASN A 45 -3.08 -7.28 14.72
N HIS A 46 -3.74 -8.43 14.60
CA HIS A 46 -3.26 -9.73 15.10
C HIS A 46 -3.18 -10.80 14.01
N ARG A 47 -3.96 -10.69 12.93
CA ARG A 47 -3.91 -11.64 11.82
C ARG A 47 -4.17 -10.93 10.50
N SER A 48 -3.38 -11.24 9.48
CA SER A 48 -3.63 -10.78 8.11
C SER A 48 -3.32 -11.87 7.09
N ALA A 49 -3.97 -11.77 5.94
CA ALA A 49 -3.77 -12.68 4.82
C ALA A 49 -3.85 -11.94 3.47
N ILE A 50 -3.11 -12.48 2.51
CA ILE A 50 -3.16 -12.09 1.10
C ILE A 50 -3.81 -13.23 0.33
N TRP A 51 -4.78 -12.89 -0.50
CA TRP A 51 -5.58 -13.80 -1.29
C TRP A 51 -5.45 -13.48 -2.77
N MET A 52 -5.58 -14.50 -3.60
CA MET A 52 -5.75 -14.38 -5.05
C MET A 52 -7.06 -15.03 -5.46
N TYR A 53 -7.82 -14.37 -6.34
CA TYR A 53 -8.96 -14.99 -6.97
C TYR A 53 -8.50 -15.85 -8.15
N ASN A 54 -8.78 -17.14 -8.08
CA ASN A 54 -8.61 -18.04 -9.19
C ASN A 54 -9.87 -17.99 -10.05
N GLN A 55 -9.76 -17.35 -11.22
CA GLN A 55 -10.88 -17.21 -12.16
C GLN A 55 -11.37 -18.57 -12.70
N SER A 56 -10.46 -19.51 -13.02
CA SER A 56 -10.83 -20.80 -13.59
C SER A 56 -11.58 -21.69 -12.60
N ARG A 57 -11.23 -21.62 -11.31
CA ARG A 57 -11.90 -22.33 -10.23
C ARG A 57 -13.03 -21.53 -9.58
N LYS A 58 -13.28 -20.30 -10.05
CA LYS A 58 -14.22 -19.32 -9.47
C LYS A 58 -14.13 -19.22 -7.94
N GLY A 59 -12.90 -19.25 -7.42
CA GLY A 59 -12.66 -19.40 -5.98
C GLY A 59 -11.42 -18.67 -5.50
N TRP A 60 -11.35 -18.41 -4.20
CA TRP A 60 -10.22 -17.72 -3.58
C TRP A 60 -9.17 -18.70 -3.08
N LYS A 61 -7.91 -18.37 -3.30
CA LYS A 61 -6.73 -19.09 -2.80
C LYS A 61 -5.97 -18.18 -1.84
N ILE A 62 -5.56 -18.70 -0.68
CA ILE A 62 -4.64 -18.00 0.23
C ILE A 62 -3.24 -18.06 -0.38
N LEU A 63 -2.60 -16.90 -0.54
CA LEU A 63 -1.19 -16.81 -0.91
C LEU A 63 -0.30 -16.80 0.32
N LYS A 64 -0.70 -16.03 1.34
CA LYS A 64 0.05 -15.85 2.57
C LYS A 64 -0.90 -15.57 3.72
N GLU A 65 -0.63 -16.19 4.86
CA GLU A 65 -1.27 -15.86 6.13
C GLU A 65 -0.19 -15.59 7.19
N SER A 66 -0.49 -14.67 8.11
CA SER A 66 0.37 -14.39 9.24
C SER A 66 -0.45 -13.96 10.46
N ARG A 67 0.04 -14.34 11.65
CA ARG A 67 -0.52 -14.00 12.97
C ARG A 67 0.26 -12.87 13.68
N LYS A 68 1.13 -12.17 12.95
CA LYS A 68 1.99 -11.11 13.51
C LYS A 68 2.06 -9.86 12.65
N THR A 69 1.33 -9.82 11.55
CA THR A 69 1.40 -8.74 10.55
C THR A 69 0.05 -8.08 10.41
N ARG A 70 0.06 -6.82 10.01
CA ARG A 70 -1.13 -6.09 9.54
C ARG A 70 -0.84 -5.58 8.14
N TYR A 71 -1.09 -6.45 7.16
CA TYR A 71 -0.97 -6.06 5.76
C TYR A 71 -2.04 -5.02 5.39
N GLN A 72 -1.63 -3.97 4.69
CA GLN A 72 -2.51 -2.90 4.21
C GLN A 72 -1.96 -2.28 2.92
N TYR A 73 -2.88 -1.75 2.10
CA TYR A 73 -2.56 -1.10 0.82
C TYR A 73 -1.74 -1.98 -0.12
N LEU A 74 -2.36 -3.05 -0.62
CA LEU A 74 -1.76 -3.98 -1.57
C LEU A 74 -1.76 -3.39 -3.00
N ARG A 75 -0.61 -3.30 -3.64
CA ARG A 75 -0.49 -2.76 -5.01
C ARG A 75 0.38 -3.67 -5.88
N ILE A 76 0.19 -3.58 -7.18
CA ILE A 76 1.13 -4.15 -8.15
C ILE A 76 2.29 -3.16 -8.24
N ALA A 77 3.47 -3.58 -7.81
CA ALA A 77 4.71 -2.81 -8.00
C ALA A 77 5.28 -3.02 -9.41
N GLU A 78 5.15 -4.24 -9.93
CA GLU A 78 5.73 -4.60 -11.22
C GLU A 78 4.98 -5.80 -11.84
N ASP A 79 4.89 -5.80 -13.16
CA ASP A 79 4.46 -6.95 -13.94
C ASP A 79 5.68 -7.63 -14.58
N GLN A 80 5.95 -8.85 -14.15
CA GLN A 80 7.08 -9.67 -14.60
C GLN A 80 6.59 -10.58 -15.73
N ALA A 81 6.31 -9.98 -16.89
CA ALA A 81 5.64 -10.64 -18.01
C ALA A 81 6.40 -11.88 -18.52
N GLU A 82 7.73 -11.80 -18.62
CA GLU A 82 8.59 -12.91 -19.06
C GLU A 82 8.44 -14.14 -18.16
N TYR A 83 8.31 -13.93 -16.85
CA TYR A 83 8.17 -14.98 -15.85
C TYR A 83 6.71 -15.34 -15.55
N LYS A 84 5.74 -14.71 -16.24
CA LYS A 84 4.31 -14.81 -15.93
C LYS A 84 4.05 -14.64 -14.43
N ALA A 85 4.65 -13.62 -13.85
CA ALA A 85 4.55 -13.32 -12.43
C ALA A 85 4.20 -11.83 -12.21
N VAL A 86 3.76 -11.49 -11.01
CA VAL A 86 3.58 -10.11 -10.55
C VAL A 86 4.29 -9.91 -9.24
N VAL A 87 4.78 -8.69 -9.03
CA VAL A 87 5.32 -8.25 -7.76
C VAL A 87 4.26 -7.44 -7.04
N LEU A 88 3.76 -7.96 -5.93
CA LEU A 88 2.86 -7.26 -5.02
C LEU A 88 3.67 -6.47 -4.00
N LEU A 89 3.27 -5.24 -3.73
CA LEU A 89 3.80 -4.36 -2.70
C LEU A 89 2.73 -4.12 -1.63
N THR A 90 3.09 -4.25 -0.37
CA THR A 90 2.19 -3.95 0.75
C THR A 90 2.95 -3.39 1.93
N CYS A 91 2.25 -2.65 2.77
CA CYS A 91 2.76 -2.23 4.07
C CYS A 91 2.37 -3.27 5.14
N ASP A 92 3.28 -3.62 6.03
CA ASP A 92 3.00 -4.31 7.30
C ASP A 92 3.07 -3.29 8.43
N ALA A 93 1.92 -2.72 8.75
CA ALA A 93 1.84 -1.65 9.73
C ALA A 93 1.84 -2.14 11.19
N ALA A 94 1.88 -3.45 11.44
CA ALA A 94 2.11 -3.98 12.78
C ALA A 94 3.61 -4.00 13.15
N GLN A 95 4.47 -4.22 12.15
CA GLN A 95 5.92 -4.33 12.32
C GLN A 95 6.69 -3.18 11.67
N ASN A 96 6.00 -2.19 11.10
CA ASN A 96 6.57 -1.02 10.44
C ASN A 96 7.43 -1.37 9.21
N ARG A 97 6.96 -2.32 8.40
CA ARG A 97 7.72 -2.84 7.24
C ARG A 97 7.05 -2.57 5.90
N ILE A 98 7.86 -2.51 4.86
CA ILE A 98 7.44 -2.54 3.46
C ILE A 98 7.86 -3.88 2.86
N LEU A 99 6.90 -4.61 2.29
CA LEU A 99 7.12 -5.98 1.80
C LEU A 99 6.80 -6.08 0.31
N LEU A 100 7.62 -6.86 -0.41
CA LEU A 100 7.30 -7.35 -1.74
C LEU A 100 6.98 -8.84 -1.69
N PHE A 101 6.01 -9.26 -2.50
CA PHE A 101 5.67 -10.66 -2.73
C PHE A 101 5.68 -10.95 -4.22
N VAL A 102 6.45 -11.95 -4.65
CA VAL A 102 6.45 -12.39 -6.05
C VAL A 102 5.46 -13.55 -6.19
N VAL A 103 4.45 -13.38 -7.04
CA VAL A 103 3.39 -14.36 -7.25
C VAL A 103 3.32 -14.73 -8.71
N ASP A 104 3.37 -16.03 -9.02
CA ASP A 104 3.18 -16.49 -10.40
C ASP A 104 1.70 -16.49 -10.81
N HIS A 105 1.46 -16.65 -12.12
CA HIS A 105 0.13 -16.77 -12.73
C HIS A 105 -0.71 -17.96 -12.24
N THR A 106 -0.10 -18.96 -11.57
CA THR A 106 -0.81 -20.10 -10.96
C THR A 106 -1.31 -19.76 -9.55
N GLY A 107 -0.98 -18.57 -9.06
CA GLY A 107 -1.24 -18.10 -7.71
C GLY A 107 -0.35 -18.78 -6.68
N THR A 108 0.91 -19.06 -7.02
CA THR A 108 1.91 -19.54 -6.08
C THR A 108 2.80 -18.39 -5.64
N LEU A 109 2.98 -18.25 -4.33
CA LEU A 109 3.91 -17.27 -3.77
C LEU A 109 5.33 -17.82 -3.92
N ILE A 110 6.12 -17.19 -4.79
CA ILE A 110 7.49 -17.59 -5.09
C ILE A 110 8.45 -17.05 -4.03
N ASN A 111 8.30 -15.77 -3.66
CA ASN A 111 9.23 -15.13 -2.73
C ASN A 111 8.61 -13.98 -1.94
N GLU A 112 9.23 -13.63 -0.81
CA GLU A 112 8.91 -12.52 0.08
C GLU A 112 10.18 -11.71 0.34
N TYR A 113 10.14 -10.39 0.11
CA TYR A 113 11.26 -9.49 0.36
C TYR A 113 10.87 -8.37 1.32
N ASP A 114 11.76 -8.07 2.27
CA ASP A 114 11.59 -7.00 3.25
C ASP A 114 12.41 -5.77 2.84
N LEU A 115 11.77 -4.82 2.15
CA LEU A 115 12.43 -3.61 1.65
C LEU A 115 12.88 -2.68 2.77
N THR A 116 12.23 -2.75 3.94
CA THR A 116 12.62 -1.93 5.09
C THR A 116 14.03 -2.25 5.54
N LYS A 117 14.40 -3.54 5.58
CA LYS A 117 15.77 -3.95 5.92
C LYS A 117 16.76 -3.62 4.82
N THR A 118 16.40 -3.90 3.56
CA THR A 118 17.29 -3.68 2.41
C THR A 118 17.69 -2.21 2.26
N TYR A 119 16.77 -1.29 2.53
CA TYR A 119 16.99 0.15 2.34
C TYR A 119 17.03 0.96 3.64
N LYS A 120 17.15 0.30 4.80
CA LYS A 120 17.19 0.94 6.13
C LYS A 120 16.07 1.96 6.36
N LEU A 121 14.86 1.59 5.95
CA LEU A 121 13.71 2.51 6.01
C LEU A 121 13.23 2.77 7.44
N ASP A 122 13.69 2.00 8.43
CA ASP A 122 13.37 2.15 9.86
C ASP A 122 13.89 3.47 10.47
N GLU A 123 14.86 4.11 9.82
CA GLU A 123 15.37 5.43 10.20
C GLU A 123 14.32 6.54 10.00
N CYS A 124 13.42 6.40 9.01
CA CYS A 124 12.47 7.45 8.62
C CYS A 124 10.99 7.02 8.67
N ILE A 125 10.69 5.73 8.54
CA ILE A 125 9.32 5.19 8.55
C ILE A 125 8.98 4.65 9.94
N LYS A 126 7.88 5.14 10.52
CA LYS A 126 7.41 4.76 11.86
C LYS A 126 6.15 3.90 11.83
N ASN A 127 5.28 4.08 10.85
CA ASN A 127 4.13 3.24 10.59
C ASN A 127 3.66 3.42 9.13
N PRO A 128 4.07 2.58 8.18
CA PRO A 128 3.75 2.80 6.77
C PRO A 128 2.25 2.61 6.51
N ALA A 129 1.62 3.65 5.95
CA ALA A 129 0.21 3.69 5.57
C ALA A 129 -0.01 2.95 4.25
N SER A 130 0.66 3.44 3.22
CA SER A 130 0.55 3.01 1.83
C SER A 130 1.87 3.24 1.12
N ALA A 131 2.18 2.38 0.17
CA ALA A 131 3.35 2.54 -0.69
C ALA A 131 3.01 2.19 -2.14
N ILE A 132 3.69 2.85 -3.07
CA ILE A 132 3.57 2.61 -4.52
C ILE A 132 4.94 2.69 -5.17
N VAL A 133 5.06 2.08 -6.35
CA VAL A 133 6.18 2.32 -7.27
C VAL A 133 5.64 3.17 -8.41
N ASP A 134 6.29 4.29 -8.71
CA ASP A 134 5.94 5.14 -9.85
C ASP A 134 6.48 4.58 -11.17
N SER A 135 6.14 5.22 -12.29
CA SER A 135 6.62 4.80 -13.62
C SER A 135 8.13 4.94 -13.84
N LEU A 136 8.85 5.61 -12.93
CA LEU A 136 10.30 5.76 -12.96
C LEU A 136 11.00 4.78 -12.01
N GLY A 137 10.24 3.92 -11.32
CA GLY A 137 10.77 2.95 -10.37
C GLY A 137 11.07 3.51 -8.99
N ASN A 138 10.64 4.75 -8.68
CA ASN A 138 10.78 5.30 -7.34
C ASN A 138 9.75 4.66 -6.40
N LEU A 139 10.18 4.26 -5.21
CA LEU A 139 9.28 3.78 -4.17
C LEU A 139 8.81 4.97 -3.33
N LEU A 140 7.53 5.28 -3.39
CA LEU A 140 6.89 6.33 -2.60
C LEU A 140 6.18 5.71 -1.41
N ILE A 141 6.38 6.27 -0.22
CA ILE A 141 5.89 5.72 1.04
C ILE A 141 5.23 6.84 1.84
N LEU A 142 3.95 6.67 2.15
CA LEU A 142 3.23 7.52 3.09
C LEU A 142 3.32 6.91 4.48
N ASP A 143 3.85 7.65 5.44
CA ASP A 143 3.90 7.25 6.84
C ASP A 143 2.64 7.73 7.58
N TYR A 144 1.88 6.79 8.14
CA TYR A 144 0.63 7.08 8.85
C TYR A 144 0.85 7.80 10.18
N ALA A 145 1.94 7.47 10.90
CA ALA A 145 2.20 8.04 12.22
C ALA A 145 2.56 9.52 12.15
N THR A 146 3.22 9.94 11.07
CA THR A 146 3.73 11.31 10.89
C THR A 146 3.03 12.08 9.78
N SER A 147 2.23 11.42 8.95
CA SER A 147 1.68 11.94 7.67
C SER A 147 2.76 12.46 6.71
N ARG A 148 4.01 12.03 6.88
CA ARG A 148 5.12 12.39 6.00
C ARG A 148 5.17 11.47 4.79
N LEU A 149 5.63 12.04 3.68
CA LEU A 149 5.80 11.35 2.41
C LEU A 149 7.29 11.19 2.13
N TRP A 150 7.71 9.97 1.83
CA TRP A 150 9.10 9.61 1.55
C TRP A 150 9.22 9.04 0.16
N ALA A 151 10.32 9.34 -0.52
CA ALA A 151 10.67 8.78 -1.81
C ALA A 151 12.05 8.13 -1.74
N LEU A 152 12.09 6.82 -1.99
CA LEU A 152 13.32 6.10 -2.28
C LEU A 152 13.55 6.16 -3.79
N LEU A 153 14.46 7.04 -4.19
CA LEU A 153 14.70 7.38 -5.58
C LEU A 153 15.54 6.29 -6.26
N SER A 154 15.09 5.88 -7.43
CA SER A 154 15.87 5.03 -8.33
C SER A 154 16.88 5.89 -9.07
N ASN A 155 18.15 5.51 -9.07
CA ASN A 155 19.15 6.14 -9.94
C ASN A 155 19.84 5.10 -10.81
N THR A 156 20.41 5.58 -11.92
CA THR A 156 21.09 4.74 -12.93
C THR A 156 22.37 4.08 -12.43
N LYS A 157 22.87 4.47 -11.24
CA LYS A 157 24.09 3.91 -10.63
C LYS A 157 23.79 2.88 -9.53
N GLY A 158 22.52 2.51 -9.33
CA GLY A 158 22.10 1.54 -8.31
C GLY A 158 22.12 2.05 -6.86
N MET A 159 22.56 3.29 -6.62
CA MET A 159 22.49 3.92 -5.29
C MET A 159 21.07 4.47 -5.06
N ARG A 160 20.35 3.92 -4.07
CA ARG A 160 19.05 4.46 -3.71
C ARG A 160 19.18 5.49 -2.61
N HIS A 161 18.59 6.67 -2.80
CA HIS A 161 18.56 7.74 -1.82
C HIS A 161 17.13 7.95 -1.34
N ILE A 162 16.94 7.98 -0.03
CA ILE A 162 15.66 8.36 0.56
C ILE A 162 15.61 9.86 0.75
N LYS A 163 14.49 10.48 0.35
CA LYS A 163 14.21 11.90 0.56
C LYS A 163 12.79 12.08 1.08
N GLU A 164 12.62 13.03 2.00
CA GLU A 164 11.30 13.51 2.37
C GLU A 164 10.75 14.38 1.23
N ILE A 165 9.51 14.13 0.85
CA ILE A 165 8.73 14.99 -0.04
C ILE A 165 7.88 15.91 0.85
N VAL A 166 8.19 17.20 0.82
CA VAL A 166 7.53 18.23 1.61
C VAL A 166 6.13 18.49 1.07
N ILE A 167 5.15 18.38 1.96
CA ILE A 167 3.75 18.72 1.69
C ILE A 167 3.56 20.22 2.01
N PRO A 168 3.12 21.05 1.05
CA PRO A 168 3.05 22.52 1.24
C PRO A 168 2.21 22.97 2.44
N ALA A 169 1.12 22.25 2.71
CA ALA A 169 0.31 22.41 3.91
C ALA A 169 0.53 21.19 4.80
N PRO A 170 1.37 21.29 5.85
CA PRO A 170 1.71 20.15 6.70
C PRO A 170 0.47 19.45 7.25
N LEU A 171 0.51 18.13 7.26
CA LEU A 171 -0.53 17.29 7.80
C LEU A 171 -0.22 16.93 9.25
N GLY A 172 -1.25 16.90 10.09
CA GLY A 172 -1.12 16.30 11.41
C GLY A 172 -0.95 14.78 11.32
N PRO A 173 -0.44 14.12 12.37
CA PRO A 173 -0.40 12.66 12.47
C PRO A 173 -1.74 12.01 12.10
N GLN A 174 -1.69 10.90 11.34
CA GLN A 174 -2.88 10.10 11.03
C GLN A 174 -3.97 10.86 10.27
N GLU A 175 -3.61 11.81 9.40
CA GLU A 175 -4.58 12.54 8.57
C GLU A 175 -4.72 11.98 7.15
N ALA A 176 -3.67 11.29 6.66
CA ALA A 176 -3.62 10.71 5.32
C ALA A 176 -3.43 9.18 5.38
N LEU A 177 -3.98 8.47 4.39
CA LEU A 177 -3.97 7.00 4.41
C LEU A 177 -3.55 6.33 3.10
N GLY A 178 -3.80 6.95 1.95
CA GLY A 178 -3.50 6.37 0.65
C GLY A 178 -2.88 7.35 -0.32
N ILE A 179 -1.91 6.86 -1.10
CA ILE A 179 -1.29 7.58 -2.20
C ILE A 179 -1.46 6.86 -3.54
N THR A 180 -1.43 7.63 -4.63
CA THR A 180 -1.18 7.17 -5.99
C THR A 180 -0.31 8.20 -6.72
N ALA A 181 0.33 7.82 -7.82
CA ALA A 181 1.13 8.72 -8.64
C ALA A 181 0.76 8.56 -10.11
N HIS A 182 0.83 9.65 -10.85
CA HIS A 182 0.62 9.66 -12.30
C HIS A 182 1.49 10.76 -12.93
N GLY A 183 2.45 10.34 -13.75
CA GLY A 183 3.47 11.23 -14.28
C GLY A 183 4.23 11.95 -13.16
N ASP A 184 4.30 13.27 -13.25
CA ASP A 184 5.03 14.13 -12.31
C ASP A 184 4.31 14.37 -10.95
N TRP A 185 3.12 13.79 -10.76
CA TRP A 185 2.20 14.13 -9.67
C TRP A 185 1.94 12.97 -8.71
N ILE A 186 1.83 13.29 -7.43
CA ILE A 186 1.34 12.42 -6.36
C ILE A 186 -0.02 12.94 -5.91
N TYR A 187 -0.95 12.01 -5.72
CA TYR A 187 -2.28 12.26 -5.18
C TYR A 187 -2.38 11.55 -3.83
N MET A 188 -2.75 12.29 -2.80
CA MET A 188 -2.82 11.80 -1.43
C MET A 188 -4.21 12.01 -0.86
N THR A 189 -4.80 10.93 -0.36
CA THR A 189 -6.11 10.96 0.29
C THR A 189 -5.97 11.35 1.76
N CYS A 190 -6.53 12.51 2.11
CA CYS A 190 -6.52 13.07 3.45
C CYS A 190 -7.90 12.95 4.07
N PHE A 191 -8.17 11.82 4.73
CA PHE A 191 -9.51 11.48 5.20
C PHE A 191 -10.00 12.39 6.32
N ALA A 192 -9.10 12.88 7.18
CA ALA A 192 -9.46 13.79 8.27
C ALA A 192 -9.96 15.13 7.74
N ARG A 193 -9.38 15.59 6.63
CA ARG A 193 -9.72 16.85 5.94
C ARG A 193 -10.78 16.68 4.85
N ARG A 194 -11.10 15.43 4.47
CA ARG A 194 -12.02 15.09 3.37
C ARG A 194 -11.59 15.67 2.02
N GLU A 195 -10.29 15.67 1.77
CA GLU A 195 -9.71 16.23 0.54
C GLU A 195 -8.72 15.25 -0.10
N VAL A 196 -8.38 15.54 -1.36
CA VAL A 196 -7.26 14.94 -2.06
C VAL A 196 -6.21 16.02 -2.28
N ILE A 197 -5.04 15.83 -1.70
CA ILE A 197 -3.89 16.72 -1.92
C ILE A 197 -3.16 16.25 -3.17
N CYS A 198 -2.95 17.15 -4.10
CA CYS A 198 -2.17 16.92 -5.32
C CYS A 198 -0.83 17.65 -5.19
N LEU A 199 0.27 16.92 -5.36
CA LEU A 199 1.62 17.45 -5.25
C LEU A 199 2.43 17.10 -6.49
N ARG A 200 3.02 18.11 -7.12
CA ARG A 200 4.01 17.91 -8.17
C ARG A 200 5.38 17.73 -7.53
N TYR A 201 5.86 16.49 -7.48
CA TYR A 201 7.17 16.14 -6.90
C TYR A 201 8.27 15.99 -7.95
N LEU A 202 7.89 15.84 -9.21
CA LEU A 202 8.81 15.80 -10.35
C LEU A 202 8.52 16.93 -11.34
N VAL A 203 9.52 17.34 -12.09
CA VAL A 203 9.39 18.14 -13.31
C VAL A 203 10.18 17.43 -14.39
N ASN A 204 9.48 16.93 -15.41
CA ASN A 204 10.07 16.15 -16.49
C ASN A 204 10.85 14.93 -15.97
N GLY A 205 10.29 14.25 -14.96
CA GLY A 205 10.91 13.09 -14.32
C GLY A 205 12.07 13.39 -13.36
N ALA A 206 12.46 14.65 -13.19
CA ALA A 206 13.49 15.05 -12.23
C ALA A 206 12.85 15.57 -10.93
N LEU A 207 13.39 15.18 -9.77
CA LEU A 207 12.88 15.59 -8.47
C LEU A 207 12.96 17.11 -8.28
N VAL A 208 11.86 17.71 -7.85
CA VAL A 208 11.77 19.15 -7.60
C VAL A 208 12.56 19.50 -6.34
N SER A 209 13.58 20.36 -6.44
CA SER A 209 14.40 20.71 -5.27
C SER A 209 13.61 21.42 -4.17
N SER A 210 12.55 22.16 -4.51
CA SER A 210 11.72 22.88 -3.52
C SER A 210 10.80 21.96 -2.73
N CYS A 211 10.57 20.71 -3.18
CA CYS A 211 9.78 19.74 -2.44
C CYS A 211 10.62 18.84 -1.53
N CYS A 212 11.91 19.16 -1.31
CA CYS A 212 12.78 18.37 -0.45
C CYS A 212 13.37 19.24 0.66
N SER A 213 13.06 18.90 1.92
CA SER A 213 13.77 19.43 3.07
C SER A 213 14.96 18.53 3.42
N ILE A 214 16.09 19.13 3.77
CA ILE A 214 17.13 18.47 4.57
C ILE A 214 16.70 18.64 6.03
N SER A 215 15.62 17.97 6.45
CA SER A 215 15.18 18.07 7.85
C SER A 215 15.99 17.07 8.69
N SER A 216 16.94 17.61 9.47
CA SER A 216 17.67 16.90 10.54
C SER A 216 16.84 16.74 11.82
N GLU A 217 15.60 17.24 11.86
CA GLU A 217 14.75 17.15 13.03
C GLU A 217 14.10 15.76 13.13
N THR A 218 14.49 15.05 14.19
CA THR A 218 13.83 13.83 14.66
C THR A 218 12.35 14.10 14.96
N PRO A 219 11.43 13.21 14.56
CA PRO A 219 10.00 13.43 14.74
C PRO A 219 9.63 13.52 16.23
N LYS A 220 8.95 14.60 16.63
CA LYS A 220 8.51 14.89 18.03
C LYS A 220 7.38 13.98 18.56
N SER A 221 7.03 12.90 17.87
CA SER A 221 5.93 12.02 18.26
C SER A 221 6.37 10.56 18.33
N ASP A 222 6.77 10.14 19.53
CA ASP A 222 6.97 8.72 19.91
C ASP A 222 5.64 7.97 20.16
N ARG A 223 4.49 8.62 19.96
CA ARG A 223 3.19 7.96 20.13
C ARG A 223 2.97 6.95 19.00
N ARG A 224 2.89 5.67 19.37
CA ARG A 224 2.49 4.58 18.47
C ARG A 224 1.19 4.95 17.75
N ALA A 225 1.18 4.82 16.43
CA ALA A 225 0.00 5.12 15.63
C ALA A 225 -1.22 4.36 16.16
N ILE A 226 -2.32 5.08 16.39
CA ILE A 226 -3.57 4.50 16.84
C ILE A 226 -4.19 3.80 15.63
N SER A 227 -4.69 2.58 15.81
CA SER A 227 -5.37 1.90 14.72
C SER A 227 -6.54 2.70 14.16
N LEU A 228 -6.79 2.60 12.85
CA LEU A 228 -7.94 3.21 12.19
C LEU A 228 -9.23 3.03 13.02
N PRO A 229 -10.03 4.09 13.21
CA PRO A 229 -11.27 4.02 13.97
C PRO A 229 -12.23 2.99 13.35
N ARG A 230 -12.89 2.19 14.21
CA ARG A 230 -13.97 1.29 13.75
C ARG A 230 -15.19 2.13 13.37
N PRO A 231 -15.91 1.79 12.28
CA PRO A 231 -17.27 2.25 12.10
C PRO A 231 -18.09 1.84 13.34
N THR A 232 -18.72 2.81 14.01
CA THR A 232 -19.47 2.58 15.26
C THR A 232 -20.85 1.96 15.02
N ARG A 233 -21.32 1.89 13.77
CA ARG A 233 -22.62 1.30 13.45
C ARG A 233 -22.53 -0.21 13.28
N LYS A 234 -23.22 -0.94 14.16
CA LYS A 234 -23.65 -2.32 13.86
C LYS A 234 -24.46 -2.27 12.56
N PRO A 235 -24.27 -3.21 11.62
CA PRO A 235 -25.18 -3.32 10.48
C PRO A 235 -26.56 -3.58 11.07
N ASN A 236 -27.50 -2.65 10.84
CA ASN A 236 -28.88 -2.90 11.21
C ASN A 236 -29.34 -4.17 10.50
N GLN A 237 -29.95 -5.06 11.28
CA GLN A 237 -30.79 -6.14 10.80
C GLN A 237 -31.80 -5.53 9.82
N VAL A 238 -31.71 -5.92 8.55
CA VAL A 238 -32.80 -5.88 7.58
C VAL A 238 -32.75 -7.22 6.86
#